data_AF-A0A957ZI18-F1
#
_entry.id   AF-A0A957ZI18-F1
#
_cell.length_a   1.000
_cell.length_b   1.000
_cell.length_c   1.000
_cell.angle_alpha   90.00
_cell.angle_beta   90.00
_cell.angle_gamma   90.00
#
_symmetry.space_group_name_H-M   'P 1'
#
loop_
_entity.id
_entity.type
_entity.pdbx_description
1 polymer ?
#
loop_
_entity_poly.entity_id
_entity_poly.type
_entity_poly.pdbx_seq_one_letter_code
_entity_poly.pdbx_strand_id
1 'polypeptide(L)'
;RYSPLRVTALTTSIGAAPIIVIGLPATLALDWSQVDLWGWSGLIYSALFAIVVGYIIWNNGVKKIGGTRTALYGNLIPVIGVITATLLLGEQLTPLKIAGAAVIFVGLHLARTAKAR
;
A
#
# COMPACT_ATOMS: atom_id res chain seq x y z
N ARG A 1 -6.84 16.25 -22.43
CA ARG A 1 -6.17 16.04 -21.12
C ARG A 1 -6.94 14.95 -20.37
N TYR A 2 -6.35 13.78 -20.15
CA TYR A 2 -7.03 12.69 -19.43
C TYR A 2 -7.14 13.01 -17.93
N SER A 3 -8.26 12.63 -17.31
CA SER A 3 -8.44 12.74 -15.85
C SER A 3 -7.46 11.77 -15.17
N PRO A 4 -6.63 12.22 -14.21
CA PRO A 4 -5.69 11.35 -13.47
C PRO A 4 -6.37 10.11 -12.87
N LEU A 5 -7.60 10.26 -12.37
CA LEU A 5 -8.38 9.15 -11.82
C LEU A 5 -8.71 8.07 -12.87
N ARG A 6 -8.98 8.46 -14.12
CA ARG A 6 -9.25 7.50 -15.21
C ARG A 6 -8.00 6.72 -15.58
N VAL A 7 -6.84 7.38 -15.60
CA VAL A 7 -5.56 6.72 -15.89
C VAL A 7 -5.21 5.75 -14.77
N THR A 8 -5.33 6.16 -13.50
CA THR A 8 -5.11 5.28 -12.35
C THR A 8 -6.05 4.08 -12.39
N ALA A 9 -7.36 4.28 -12.62
CA ALA A 9 -8.32 3.19 -12.72
C ALA A 9 -7.96 2.20 -13.84
N LEU A 10 -7.55 2.70 -15.00
CA LEU A 10 -7.14 1.86 -16.12
C LEU A 10 -5.85 1.08 -15.80
N THR A 11 -4.83 1.73 -15.25
CA THR A 11 -3.57 1.06 -14.88
C THR A 11 -3.77 0.02 -13.78
N THR A 12 -4.62 0.31 -12.79
CA THR A 12 -4.95 -0.65 -11.73
C THR A 12 -5.76 -1.82 -12.27
N SER A 13 -6.68 -1.59 -13.20
CA SER A 13 -7.47 -2.66 -13.84
C SER A 13 -6.60 -3.57 -14.70
N ILE A 14 -5.69 -3.00 -15.49
CA ILE A 14 -4.73 -3.77 -16.29
C ILE A 14 -3.78 -4.55 -15.36
N GLY A 15 -3.28 -3.92 -14.29
CA GLY A 15 -2.43 -4.57 -13.29
C GLY A 15 -3.13 -5.66 -12.48
N ALA A 16 -4.45 -5.60 -12.33
CA ALA A 16 -5.23 -6.63 -11.65
C ALA A 16 -5.32 -7.92 -12.46
N ALA A 17 -5.34 -7.86 -13.79
CA ALA A 17 -5.45 -9.03 -14.66
C ALA A 17 -4.39 -10.11 -14.39
N PRO A 18 -3.06 -9.82 -14.37
CA PRO A 18 -2.06 -10.83 -14.04
C PRO A 18 -2.18 -11.32 -12.59
N ILE A 19 -2.55 -10.46 -11.64
CA ILE A 19 -2.76 -10.86 -10.24
C ILE A 19 -3.91 -11.87 -10.13
N ILE A 20 -5.01 -11.66 -10.86
CA ILE A 20 -6.15 -12.58 -10.89
C ILE A 20 -5.72 -13.93 -11.48
N VAL A 21 -4.99 -13.93 -12.60
CA VAL A 21 -4.54 -15.17 -13.24
C VAL A 21 -3.62 -15.97 -12.31
N ILE A 22 -2.68 -15.30 -11.64
CA ILE A 22 -1.75 -15.94 -10.69
C ILE A 22 -2.49 -16.42 -9.44
N GLY A 23 -3.46 -15.65 -8.94
CA GLY A 23 -4.24 -15.99 -7.75
C GLY A 23 -5.36 -17.01 -8.00
N LEU A 24 -5.74 -17.26 -9.25
CA LEU A 24 -6.88 -18.10 -9.61
C LEU A 24 -6.78 -19.53 -9.05
N PRO A 25 -5.65 -20.25 -9.16
CA PRO A 25 -5.54 -21.61 -8.61
C PRO A 25 -5.74 -21.65 -7.09
N ALA A 26 -5.17 -20.68 -6.36
CA ALA A 26 -5.32 -20.58 -4.92
C ALA A 26 -6.76 -20.22 -4.51
N THR A 27 -7.41 -19.37 -5.31
CA THR A 27 -8.81 -18.94 -5.10
C THR A 27 -9.80 -20.07 -5.35
N LEU A 28 -9.55 -20.93 -6.34
CA LEU A 28 -10.38 -22.10 -6.64
C LEU A 28 -10.20 -23.23 -5.62
N ALA A 29 -9.02 -23.34 -5.02
CA ALA A 29 -8.73 -24.31 -3.96
C ALA A 29 -9.21 -23.84 -2.57
N LEU A 30 -9.67 -22.58 -2.45
CA LEU A 30 -10.10 -22.01 -1.18
C LEU A 30 -11.51 -22.50 -0.81
N ASP A 31 -11.67 -22.98 0.42
CA ASP A 31 -12.97 -23.24 1.00
C ASP A 31 -13.62 -21.94 1.47
N TRP A 32 -14.51 -21.40 0.63
CA TRP A 32 -15.21 -20.13 0.89
C TRP A 32 -16.08 -20.15 2.14
N SER A 33 -16.45 -21.34 2.64
CA SER A 33 -17.23 -21.46 3.88
C SER A 33 -16.44 -21.07 5.12
N GLN A 34 -15.10 -21.06 5.03
CA GLN A 34 -14.20 -20.64 6.12
C GLN A 34 -13.93 -19.13 6.14
N VAL A 35 -14.39 -18.38 5.13
CA VAL A 35 -14.25 -16.93 5.12
C VAL A 35 -15.38 -16.32 5.94
N ASP A 36 -15.05 -15.93 7.17
CA ASP A 36 -15.99 -15.30 8.07
C ASP A 36 -16.29 -13.84 7.71
N LEU A 37 -17.25 -13.25 8.43
CA LEU A 37 -17.67 -11.86 8.21
C LEU A 37 -16.50 -10.87 8.40
N TRP A 38 -15.55 -11.17 9.28
CA TRP A 38 -14.36 -10.36 9.49
C TRP A 38 -13.41 -10.39 8.30
N GLY A 39 -13.20 -11.57 7.68
CA GLY A 39 -12.44 -11.71 6.44
C GLY A 39 -13.02 -10.85 5.31
N TRP A 40 -14.33 -10.91 5.10
CA TRP A 40 -15.01 -10.06 4.11
C TRP A 40 -14.93 -8.58 4.44
N SER A 41 -15.10 -8.21 5.71
CA SER A 41 -15.01 -6.82 6.16
C SER A 41 -13.59 -6.26 5.97
N GLY A 42 -12.56 -7.05 6.25
CA GLY A 42 -11.16 -6.69 6.02
C GLY A 42 -10.84 -6.50 4.54
N LEU A 43 -11.38 -7.35 3.68
CA LEU A 43 -11.25 -7.22 2.22
C LEU A 43 -11.87 -5.91 1.72
N ILE A 44 -13.12 -5.63 2.10
CA ILE A 44 -13.82 -4.40 1.72
C ILE A 44 -13.11 -3.16 2.26
N TYR A 45 -12.70 -3.20 3.53
CA TYR A 45 -11.94 -2.13 4.16
C TYR A 45 -10.65 -1.83 3.40
N SER A 46 -9.87 -2.86 3.06
CA SER A 46 -8.62 -2.71 2.31
C SER A 46 -8.88 -2.14 0.90
N ALA A 47 -9.87 -2.67 0.18
CA ALA A 47 -10.21 -2.20 -1.16
C ALA A 47 -10.65 -0.72 -1.16
N LEU A 48 -11.46 -0.29 -0.19
CA LEU A 48 -11.93 1.09 -0.14
C LEU A 48 -10.86 2.05 0.38
N PHE A 49 -10.23 1.77 1.52
CA PHE A 49 -9.31 2.70 2.15
C PHE A 49 -7.92 2.68 1.52
N ALA A 50 -7.32 1.50 1.35
CA ALA A 50 -5.95 1.40 0.85
C ALA A 50 -5.87 1.77 -0.64
N ILE A 51 -6.85 1.32 -1.45
CA ILE A 51 -6.88 1.59 -2.88
C ILE A 51 -7.61 2.90 -3.15
N VAL A 52 -8.94 2.96 -2.99
CA VAL A 52 -9.72 4.10 -3.49
C VAL A 52 -9.34 5.42 -2.79
N VAL A 53 -9.42 5.46 -1.46
CA VAL A 53 -9.10 6.67 -0.68
C VAL A 53 -7.62 7.03 -0.82
N GLY A 54 -6.72 6.04 -0.70
CA GLY A 54 -5.28 6.23 -0.89
C GLY A 54 -4.92 6.86 -2.23
N TYR A 55 -5.47 6.33 -3.35
CA TYR A 55 -5.22 6.87 -4.67
C TYR A 55 -5.85 8.26 -4.88
N ILE A 56 -7.01 8.55 -4.29
CA ILE A 56 -7.60 9.89 -4.35
C ILE A 56 -6.70 10.91 -3.65
N ILE A 57 -6.24 10.59 -2.42
CA ILE A 57 -5.33 11.46 -1.66
C ILE A 57 -4.02 11.65 -2.42
N TRP A 58 -3.45 10.57 -2.96
CA TRP A 58 -2.23 10.63 -3.76
C TRP A 58 -2.39 11.52 -4.98
N ASN A 59 -3.42 11.29 -5.80
CA ASN A 59 -3.68 12.08 -7.01
C ASN A 59 -3.92 13.56 -6.68
N ASN A 60 -4.62 13.85 -5.57
CA ASN A 60 -4.79 15.22 -5.08
C ASN A 60 -3.46 15.85 -4.63
N GLY A 61 -2.59 15.09 -3.97
CA GLY A 61 -1.23 15.50 -3.63
C GLY A 61 -0.42 15.84 -4.88
N VAL A 62 -0.41 14.93 -5.86
CA VAL A 62 0.29 15.14 -7.15
C VAL A 62 -0.22 16.41 -7.83
N LYS A 63 -1.53 16.66 -7.82
CA LYS A 63 -2.14 17.86 -8.40
C LYS A 63 -1.77 19.16 -7.66
N LYS A 64 -1.64 19.13 -6.33
CA LYS A 64 -1.36 20.32 -5.50
C LYS A 64 0.13 20.67 -5.40
N ILE A 65 0.99 19.68 -5.21
CA ILE A 65 2.43 19.89 -4.89
C ILE A 65 3.38 19.23 -5.90
N GLY A 66 2.85 18.58 -6.93
CA GLY A 66 3.63 17.90 -7.97
C GLY A 66 4.03 16.46 -7.59
N GLY A 67 4.30 15.64 -8.61
CA GLY A 67 4.63 14.22 -8.44
C GLY A 67 5.89 13.97 -7.62
N THR A 68 6.95 14.74 -7.84
CA THR A 68 8.23 14.58 -7.13
C THR A 68 8.09 14.82 -5.63
N ARG A 69 7.40 15.89 -5.21
CA ARG A 69 7.19 16.19 -3.79
C ARG A 69 6.22 15.19 -3.16
N THR A 70 5.16 14.79 -3.87
CA THR A 70 4.22 13.76 -3.38
C THR A 70 4.93 12.42 -3.16
N ALA A 71 5.82 12.01 -4.08
CA ALA A 71 6.63 10.82 -3.91
C ALA A 71 7.58 10.88 -2.71
N LEU A 72 8.08 12.07 -2.34
CA LEU A 72 8.88 12.24 -1.12
C LEU A 72 8.09 12.00 0.17
N TYR A 73 6.76 12.16 0.17
CA TYR A 73 5.92 11.78 1.31
C TYR A 73 5.70 10.26 1.39
N GLY A 74 5.79 9.53 0.27
CA GLY A 74 5.71 8.06 0.24
C GLY A 74 6.77 7.39 1.11
N ASN A 75 7.91 8.05 1.29
CA ASN A 75 8.96 7.67 2.23
C ASN A 75 8.52 7.54 3.70
N LEU A 76 7.42 8.21 4.09
CA LEU A 76 6.88 8.13 5.45
C LEU A 76 5.96 6.93 5.64
N ILE A 77 5.47 6.31 4.56
CA ILE A 77 4.59 5.13 4.60
C ILE A 77 5.13 4.03 5.53
N PRO A 78 6.40 3.60 5.46
CA PRO A 78 6.89 2.55 6.36
C PRO A 78 6.90 2.97 7.83
N VAL A 79 7.22 4.23 8.12
CA VAL A 79 7.24 4.77 9.49
C VAL A 79 5.84 4.76 10.08
N ILE A 80 4.88 5.32 9.35
CA ILE A 80 3.48 5.33 9.75
C ILE A 80 2.97 3.89 9.86
N GLY A 81 3.31 3.02 8.91
CA GLY A 81 2.94 1.61 8.89
C GLY A 81 3.33 0.88 10.17
N VAL A 82 4.60 1.00 10.60
CA VAL A 82 5.08 0.39 11.85
C VAL A 82 4.33 0.95 13.06
N ILE A 83 4.14 2.28 13.13
CA ILE A 83 3.40 2.91 14.24
C ILE A 83 1.96 2.42 14.30
N THR A 84 1.26 2.36 13.17
CA THR A 84 -0.13 1.84 13.15
C THR A 84 -0.19 0.36 13.43
N ALA A 85 0.78 -0.45 12.99
CA ALA A 85 0.81 -1.88 13.27
C ALA A 85 1.01 -2.15 14.77
N THR A 86 1.89 -1.41 15.43
CA THR A 86 2.11 -1.58 16.87
C THR A 86 0.94 -1.06 17.70
N LEU A 87 0.34 0.09 17.34
CA LEU A 87 -0.75 0.70 18.10
C LEU A 87 -2.11 0.05 17.86
N LEU A 88 -2.48 -0.24 16.61
CA LEU A 88 -3.82 -0.73 16.27
C LEU A 88 -3.93 -2.25 16.29
N LEU A 89 -2.88 -2.95 15.83
CA LEU A 89 -2.87 -4.42 15.80
C LEU A 89 -2.24 -5.04 17.06
N GLY A 90 -1.65 -4.21 17.94
CA GLY A 90 -0.96 -4.68 19.13
C GLY A 90 0.26 -5.56 18.81
N GLU A 91 0.83 -5.43 17.60
CA GLU A 91 1.93 -6.28 17.19
C GLU A 91 3.17 -6.04 18.07
N GLN A 92 3.65 -7.09 18.72
CA GLN A 92 4.91 -7.03 19.45
C GLN A 92 6.08 -6.89 18.47
N LEU A 93 6.93 -5.90 18.72
CA LEU A 93 8.15 -5.66 17.97
C LEU A 93 9.19 -6.72 18.34
N THR A 94 9.17 -7.84 17.63
CA THR A 94 10.21 -8.86 17.75
C THR A 94 11.55 -8.31 17.25
N PRO A 95 12.70 -8.85 17.71
CA PRO A 95 14.02 -8.43 17.22
C PRO A 95 14.14 -8.48 15.70
N LEU A 96 13.49 -9.46 15.05
CA LEU A 96 13.46 -9.57 13.59
C LEU A 96 12.67 -8.41 12.94
N LYS A 97 11.52 -8.01 13.50
CA LYS A 97 10.76 -6.85 13.02
C LYS A 97 11.56 -5.54 13.19
N ILE A 98 12.31 -5.42 14.28
CA ILE A 98 13.19 -4.27 14.53
C ILE A 98 14.33 -4.23 13.49
N ALA A 99 14.96 -5.37 13.20
CA ALA A 99 15.99 -5.45 12.16
C ALA A 99 15.42 -5.07 10.78
N GLY A 100 14.23 -5.58 10.44
CA GLY A 100 13.52 -5.22 9.21
C GLY A 100 13.20 -3.71 9.16
N ALA A 101 12.70 -3.13 10.24
CA ALA A 101 12.45 -1.70 10.35
C ALA A 101 13.75 -0.89 10.14
N ALA A 102 14.86 -1.30 10.75
CA ALA A 102 16.16 -0.65 10.59
C ALA A 102 16.61 -0.66 9.12
N VAL A 103 16.48 -1.79 8.42
CA VAL A 103 16.78 -1.90 6.98
C VAL A 103 15.93 -0.92 6.16
N ILE A 104 14.63 -0.82 6.47
CA ILE A 104 13.74 0.14 5.80
C ILE A 104 14.21 1.59 6.03
N PHE A 105 14.56 1.96 7.27
CA PHE A 105 15.06 3.30 7.58
C PHE A 105 16.39 3.61 6.90
N VAL A 106 17.30 2.65 6.82
CA VAL A 106 18.58 2.78 6.09
C VAL A 106 18.32 2.99 4.60
N GLY A 107 17.50 2.13 3.99
CA GLY A 107 17.13 2.26 2.57
C GLY A 107 16.44 3.60 2.29
N LEU A 108 15.59 4.06 3.21
CA LEU A 108 14.95 5.35 3.12
C LEU A 108 15.96 6.51 3.18
N HIS A 109 16.92 6.43 4.10
CA HIS A 109 17.97 7.44 4.23
C HIS A 109 18.79 7.53 2.94
N LEU A 110 19.20 6.39 2.37
CA LEU A 110 19.93 6.31 1.10
C LEU A 110 19.12 6.85 -0.07
N ALA A 111 17.83 6.50 -0.18
CA ALA A 111 16.97 6.99 -1.25
C ALA A 111 16.77 8.52 -1.20
N ARG A 112 16.72 9.09 0.00
CA ARG A 112 16.64 10.54 0.20
C ARG A 112 17.94 11.24 -0.17
N THR A 113 19.09 10.72 0.23
CA THR A 113 20.40 11.33 -0.06
C THR A 113 20.81 11.19 -1.53
N ALA A 114 20.48 10.07 -2.17
CA ALA A 114 20.73 9.85 -3.60
C ALA A 114 19.95 10.80 -4.52
N LYS A 115 18.74 11.23 -4.10
CA LYS A 115 17.91 12.19 -4.84
C LYS A 115 18.24 13.65 -4.53
N ALA A 116 19.05 13.90 -3.49
CA ALA A 116 19.56 15.22 -3.11
C ALA A 116 20.90 15.56 -3.79
N ARG A 117 21.51 14.60 -4.49
CA ARG A 117 22.58 14.80 -5.48
C ARG A 117 21.97 14.91 -6.87
#